data_AF-A0A419EXZ6-F1
#
_entry.id   AF-A0A419EXZ6-F1
#
_cell.length_a   1.000
_cell.length_b   1.000
_cell.length_c   1.000
_cell.angle_alpha   90.00
_cell.angle_beta   90.00
_cell.angle_gamma   90.00
#
_symmetry.space_group_name_H-M   'P 1'
#
loop_
_entity.id
_entity.type
_entity.pdbx_description
1 polymer ?
#
loop_
_entity_poly.entity_id
_entity_poly.type
_entity_poly.pdbx_seq_one_letter_code
_entity_poly.pdbx_strand_id
1 'polypeptide(L)'
;MKEKFVSEGKLAAVCKYGENAWQAEAGLYAVDQGDTLSLANFKVIEGSEPSYNNYCDLDRLLQTVTHIAAAWTEGKPAIAVGVKHGNPCGAAAGKESSYLEVIRGMMRGDSRAIFGGSIIMNFPCTADV
;
A
#
# COMPACT_ATOMS: atom_id res chain seq x y z
N MET A 1 -18.01 30.92 18.20
CA MET A 1 -16.80 30.40 18.87
C MET A 1 -16.14 29.46 17.86
N LYS A 2 -14.90 29.69 17.42
CA LYS A 2 -14.23 28.77 16.48
C LYS A 2 -13.65 27.62 17.28
N GLU A 3 -14.12 26.39 17.03
CA GLU A 3 -13.51 25.20 17.62
C GLU A 3 -12.06 25.08 17.18
N LYS A 4 -11.17 24.74 18.12
CA LYS A 4 -9.75 24.51 17.87
C LYS A 4 -9.54 23.02 17.63
N PHE A 5 -9.09 22.65 16.43
CA PHE A 5 -8.70 21.27 16.11
C PHE A 5 -7.20 21.08 16.40
N VAL A 6 -6.86 20.04 17.16
CA VAL A 6 -5.47 19.64 17.46
C VAL A 6 -5.33 18.17 17.09
N SER A 7 -4.28 17.83 16.38
CA SER A 7 -3.89 16.45 16.07
C SER A 7 -2.45 16.24 16.49
N GLU A 8 -2.21 15.19 17.28
CA GLU A 8 -0.90 14.80 17.78
C GLU A 8 -0.59 13.39 17.29
N GLY A 9 0.57 13.22 16.67
CA GLY A 9 1.06 11.92 16.18
C GLY A 9 2.41 11.58 16.81
N LYS A 10 2.67 10.28 16.96
CA LYS A 10 3.96 9.76 17.41
C LYS A 10 4.79 9.32 16.20
N LEU A 11 6.09 9.58 16.21
CA LEU A 11 7.00 9.06 15.19
C LEU A 11 7.02 7.53 15.26
N ALA A 12 6.59 6.88 14.19
CA ALA A 12 6.51 5.43 14.06
C ALA A 12 7.71 4.83 13.31
N ALA A 13 8.20 5.52 12.28
CA ALA A 13 9.38 5.12 11.52
C ALA A 13 10.11 6.33 10.92
N VAL A 14 11.42 6.21 10.74
CA VAL A 14 12.24 7.19 10.00
C VAL A 14 12.38 6.72 8.55
N CYS A 15 12.12 7.62 7.60
CA CYS A 15 12.29 7.34 6.18
C CYS A 15 13.75 7.53 5.77
N LYS A 16 14.21 6.85 4.72
CA LYS A 16 15.55 7.06 4.16
C LYS A 16 15.84 8.52 3.76
N TYR A 17 14.83 9.17 3.17
CA TYR A 17 14.79 10.55 2.73
C TYR A 17 13.33 10.91 2.43
N GLY A 18 13.06 12.18 2.18
CA GLY A 18 11.75 12.70 1.77
C GLY A 18 11.37 12.28 0.35
N GLU A 19 10.54 13.08 -0.32
CA GLU A 19 10.14 12.79 -1.71
C GLU A 19 11.34 12.74 -2.67
N ASN A 20 12.33 13.59 -2.41
CA ASN A 20 13.59 13.67 -3.15
C ASN A 20 14.78 13.47 -2.21
N ALA A 21 15.90 12.99 -2.75
CA ALA A 21 17.09 12.60 -1.96
C ALA A 21 17.69 13.75 -1.12
N TRP A 22 17.57 15.01 -1.56
CA TRP A 22 18.07 16.17 -0.81
C TRP A 22 17.16 16.58 0.37
N GLN A 23 15.96 16.01 0.49
CA GLN A 23 15.06 16.23 1.61
C GLN A 23 15.43 15.24 2.73
N ALA A 24 16.59 15.45 3.34
CA ALA A 24 17.11 14.61 4.40
C ALA A 24 16.49 15.01 5.74
N GLU A 25 15.23 14.63 5.95
CA GLU A 25 14.51 14.50 7.23
C GLU A 25 13.05 14.16 6.91
N ALA A 26 12.67 12.89 7.04
CA ALA A 26 11.30 12.45 6.84
C ALA A 26 10.97 11.28 7.78
N GLY A 27 9.72 11.23 8.25
CA GLY A 27 9.26 10.17 9.13
C GLY A 27 7.78 9.90 8.96
N LEU A 28 7.39 8.65 9.20
CA LEU A 28 6.00 8.24 9.32
C LEU A 28 5.54 8.57 10.74
N TYR A 29 4.56 9.45 10.87
CA TYR A 29 3.89 9.74 12.14
C TYR A 29 2.52 9.04 12.17
N ALA A 30 2.20 8.44 13.31
CA ALA A 30 0.97 7.71 13.51
C ALA A 30 0.14 8.30 14.65
N VAL A 31 -1.18 8.35 14.43
CA VAL A 31 -2.18 8.61 15.46
C VAL A 31 -2.85 7.28 15.75
N ASP A 32 -2.89 6.87 17.02
CA ASP A 32 -3.60 5.65 17.40
C ASP A 32 -5.10 5.91 17.40
N GLN A 33 -5.79 5.35 16.39
CA GLN A 33 -7.24 5.41 16.23
C GLN A 33 -7.87 4.01 16.16
N GLY A 34 -7.12 2.95 16.51
CA GLY A 34 -7.59 1.57 16.41
C GLY A 34 -7.72 1.03 14.97
N ASP A 35 -7.21 1.74 13.96
CA ASP A 35 -7.18 1.22 12.59
C ASP A 35 -6.13 0.10 12.45
N THR A 36 -6.61 -1.13 12.30
CA THR A 36 -5.77 -2.31 12.10
C THR A 36 -4.94 -2.24 10.82
N LEU A 37 -5.36 -1.48 9.81
CA LEU A 37 -4.65 -1.29 8.54
C LEU A 37 -3.77 -0.04 8.53
N SER A 38 -3.57 0.65 9.66
CA SER A 38 -2.62 1.75 9.75
C SER A 38 -1.24 1.32 9.28
N LEU A 39 -0.60 2.14 8.44
CA LEU A 39 0.75 1.87 7.90
C LEU A 39 1.79 1.61 8.99
N ALA A 40 1.62 2.21 10.17
CA ALA A 40 2.52 2.02 11.30
C ALA A 40 2.48 0.59 11.89
N ASN A 41 1.44 -0.19 11.59
CA ASN A 41 1.31 -1.58 12.03
C ASN A 41 2.03 -2.57 11.10
N PHE A 42 2.42 -2.14 9.89
CA PHE A 42 3.13 -2.98 8.94
C PHE A 42 4.59 -3.15 9.35
N LYS A 43 5.13 -4.35 9.11
CA LYS A 43 6.52 -4.69 9.44
C LYS A 43 7.33 -4.89 8.17
N VAL A 44 8.53 -4.32 8.15
CA VAL A 44 9.52 -4.62 7.12
C VAL A 44 10.13 -5.99 7.45
N ILE A 45 9.92 -6.97 6.57
CA ILE A 45 10.44 -8.34 6.75
C ILE A 45 11.79 -8.49 6.05
N GLU A 46 11.96 -7.84 4.90
CA GLU A 46 13.16 -7.91 4.08
C GLU A 46 13.38 -6.58 3.35
N GLY A 47 14.64 -6.32 2.97
CA GLY A 47 15.04 -5.12 2.26
C GLY A 47 15.60 -4.06 3.18
N SER A 48 15.44 -2.81 2.78
CA SER A 48 15.94 -1.65 3.51
C SER A 48 14.78 -0.75 3.91
N GLU A 49 15.03 0.25 4.75
CA GLU A 49 14.00 1.13 5.27
C GLU A 49 13.20 1.78 4.11
N PRO A 50 11.87 1.88 4.21
CA PRO A 50 11.08 2.51 3.16
C PRO A 50 11.45 4.00 3.00
N SER A 51 11.47 4.48 1.76
CA SER A 51 11.50 5.92 1.49
C SER A 51 10.14 6.56 1.76
N TYR A 52 10.09 7.89 1.83
CA TYR A 52 8.82 8.62 1.90
C TYR A 52 7.86 8.21 0.76
N ASN A 53 8.37 8.10 -0.47
CA ASN A 53 7.57 7.70 -1.62
C ASN A 53 7.05 6.27 -1.51
N ASN A 54 7.78 5.36 -0.86
CA ASN A 54 7.28 4.01 -0.62
C ASN A 54 6.09 4.02 0.34
N TYR A 55 6.12 4.82 1.41
CA TYR A 55 4.97 4.97 2.29
C TYR A 55 3.78 5.62 1.59
N CYS A 56 4.00 6.62 0.72
CA CYS A 56 2.94 7.20 -0.10
C CYS A 56 2.31 6.16 -1.05
N ASP A 57 3.12 5.35 -1.73
CA ASP A 57 2.62 4.27 -2.58
C ASP A 57 1.83 3.23 -1.76
N LEU A 58 2.32 2.84 -0.58
CA LEU A 58 1.62 1.90 0.32
C LEU A 58 0.28 2.45 0.81
N ASP A 59 0.19 3.74 1.15
CA ASP A 59 -1.08 4.38 1.49
C ASP A 59 -2.08 4.30 0.33
N ARG A 60 -1.63 4.64 -0.89
CA ARG A 60 -2.49 4.56 -2.10
C ARG A 60 -2.92 3.13 -2.39
N LEU A 61 -2.02 2.17 -2.23
CA LEU A 61 -2.31 0.74 -2.38
C LEU A 61 -3.37 0.27 -1.37
N LEU A 62 -3.22 0.61 -0.09
CA LEU A 62 -4.18 0.27 0.96
C LEU A 62 -5.55 0.86 0.68
N GLN A 63 -5.65 2.15 0.34
CA GLN A 63 -6.92 2.77 -0.04
C GLN A 63 -7.55 2.08 -1.24
N THR A 64 -6.76 1.80 -2.28
CA THR A 64 -7.29 1.19 -3.51
C THR A 64 -7.79 -0.23 -3.25
N VAL A 65 -7.00 -1.09 -2.59
CA VAL A 65 -7.40 -2.48 -2.34
C VAL A 65 -8.60 -2.56 -1.41
N THR A 66 -8.70 -1.69 -0.40
CA THR A 66 -9.83 -1.65 0.53
C THR A 66 -11.10 -1.14 -0.13
N HIS A 67 -11.03 -0.13 -0.99
CA HIS A 67 -12.18 0.33 -1.77
C HIS A 67 -12.66 -0.73 -2.77
N ILE A 68 -11.74 -1.40 -3.46
CA ILE A 68 -12.07 -2.54 -4.31
C ILE A 68 -12.76 -3.61 -3.46
N ALA A 69 -12.17 -4.05 -2.35
CA ALA A 69 -12.76 -5.06 -1.48
C ALA A 69 -14.14 -4.68 -0.93
N ALA A 70 -14.36 -3.40 -0.61
CA ALA A 70 -15.65 -2.90 -0.12
C ALA A 70 -16.76 -2.92 -1.17
N ALA A 71 -16.42 -2.97 -2.47
CA ALA A 71 -17.40 -3.10 -3.54
C ALA A 71 -18.01 -4.51 -3.64
N TRP A 72 -17.41 -5.53 -3.02
CA TRP A 72 -17.96 -6.88 -2.95
C TRP A 72 -18.87 -7.03 -1.73
N THR A 73 -20.15 -7.31 -1.98
CA THR A 73 -21.16 -7.50 -0.92
C THR A 73 -21.16 -8.92 -0.37
N GLU A 74 -20.69 -9.91 -1.13
CA GLU A 74 -20.67 -11.33 -0.75
C GLU A 74 -19.35 -11.97 -1.18
N GLY A 75 -18.61 -12.51 -0.22
CA GLY A 75 -17.29 -13.10 -0.44
C GLY A 75 -16.24 -12.06 -0.85
N LYS A 76 -15.09 -12.04 -0.16
CA LYS A 76 -13.99 -11.16 -0.57
C LYS A 76 -13.17 -11.88 -1.64
N PRO A 77 -13.01 -11.33 -2.85
CA PRO A 77 -12.16 -11.95 -3.85
C PRO A 77 -10.68 -11.83 -3.45
N ALA A 78 -9.84 -12.64 -4.09
CA ALA A 78 -8.40 -12.39 -4.14
C ALA A 78 -8.15 -11.15 -5.00
N ILE A 79 -7.43 -10.16 -4.50
CA ILE A 79 -7.18 -8.87 -5.15
C ILE A 79 -5.68 -8.59 -5.13
N ALA A 80 -5.15 -8.17 -6.29
CA ALA A 80 -3.81 -7.58 -6.40
C ALA A 80 -3.91 -6.20 -7.06
N VAL A 81 -3.18 -5.22 -6.53
CA VAL A 81 -3.10 -3.87 -7.07
C VAL A 81 -1.63 -3.46 -7.18
N GLY A 82 -1.27 -2.85 -8.30
CA GLY A 82 0.03 -2.27 -8.56
C GLY A 82 -0.06 -0.74 -8.64
N VAL A 83 0.86 -0.05 -7.98
CA VAL A 83 0.96 1.41 -7.94
C VAL A 83 2.37 1.85 -8.29
N LYS A 84 2.47 2.98 -8.98
CA LYS A 84 3.75 3.67 -9.20
C LYS A 84 3.52 5.17 -9.03
N HIS A 85 4.30 5.81 -8.16
CA HIS A 85 4.21 7.26 -7.89
C HIS A 85 2.79 7.70 -7.48
N GLY A 86 2.12 6.87 -6.66
CA GLY A 86 0.77 7.10 -6.17
C GLY A 86 -0.35 6.81 -7.18
N ASN A 87 -0.03 6.44 -8.41
CA ASN A 87 -1.01 6.12 -9.46
C ASN A 87 -1.18 4.60 -9.60
N PRO A 88 -2.41 4.06 -9.50
CA PRO A 88 -2.68 2.66 -9.84
C PRO A 88 -2.37 2.41 -11.32
N CYS A 89 -1.48 1.47 -11.60
CA CYS A 89 -1.10 1.07 -12.96
C CYS A 89 -1.64 -0.31 -13.35
N GLY A 90 -2.14 -1.09 -12.39
CA GLY A 90 -2.80 -2.35 -12.63
C GLY A 90 -3.61 -2.80 -11.41
N ALA A 91 -4.72 -3.49 -11.66
CA ALA A 91 -5.51 -4.13 -10.62
C ALA A 91 -6.22 -5.35 -11.20
N ALA A 92 -6.35 -6.40 -10.40
CA ALA A 92 -7.14 -7.58 -10.75
C ALA A 92 -7.79 -8.19 -9.52
N ALA A 93 -8.93 -8.81 -9.73
CA ALA A 93 -9.65 -9.59 -8.73
C ALA A 93 -9.99 -10.97 -9.29
N GLY A 94 -10.00 -12.00 -8.43
CA GLY A 94 -10.27 -13.37 -8.83
C GLY A 94 -10.63 -14.28 -7.66
N LYS A 95 -10.77 -15.57 -7.95
CA LYS A 95 -11.05 -16.59 -6.93
C LYS A 95 -9.79 -16.88 -6.10
N GLU A 96 -9.97 -17.35 -4.87
CA GLU A 96 -8.87 -17.76 -4.00
C GLU A 96 -8.03 -18.90 -4.59
N SER A 97 -8.63 -19.77 -5.41
CA SER A 97 -7.92 -20.82 -6.14
C SER A 97 -7.09 -20.32 -7.33
N SER A 98 -6.89 -19.01 -7.49
CA SER A 98 -6.33 -18.41 -8.71
C SER A 98 -5.39 -17.21 -8.47
N TYR A 99 -4.68 -17.17 -7.34
CA TYR A 99 -3.76 -16.08 -6.98
C TYR A 99 -2.78 -15.68 -8.10
N LEU A 100 -2.15 -16.66 -8.75
CA LEU A 100 -1.19 -16.37 -9.83
C LEU A 100 -1.84 -15.71 -11.05
N GLU A 101 -3.08 -16.07 -11.39
CA GLU A 101 -3.83 -15.39 -12.45
C GLU A 101 -4.24 -13.97 -12.04
N VAL A 102 -4.50 -13.73 -10.75
CA VAL A 102 -4.76 -12.38 -10.22
C VAL A 102 -3.51 -11.51 -10.36
N ILE A 103 -2.32 -12.02 -10.02
CA ILE A 103 -1.06 -11.29 -10.21
C ILE A 103 -0.80 -11.02 -11.69
N ARG A 104 -0.95 -12.04 -12.55
CA ARG A 104 -0.82 -11.86 -14.01
C ARG A 104 -1.81 -10.84 -14.54
N GLY A 105 -3.04 -10.85 -14.06
CA GLY A 105 -4.07 -9.87 -14.41
C GLY A 105 -3.66 -8.45 -14.03
N MET A 106 -3.17 -8.25 -12.81
CA MET A 106 -2.66 -6.94 -12.34
C MET A 106 -1.49 -6.47 -13.22
N MET A 107 -0.52 -7.34 -13.49
CA MET A 107 0.65 -7.03 -14.32
C MET A 107 0.30 -6.71 -15.79
N ARG A 108 -0.81 -7.23 -16.31
CA ARG A 108 -1.31 -6.92 -17.67
C ARG A 108 -1.91 -5.52 -17.79
N GLY A 109 -2.20 -4.83 -16.68
CA GLY A 109 -2.72 -3.46 -16.69
C GLY A 109 -1.76 -2.50 -17.40
N ASP A 110 -0.55 -2.34 -16.84
CA ASP A 110 0.57 -1.68 -17.49
C ASP A 110 1.89 -2.25 -16.98
N SER A 111 2.43 -3.21 -17.74
CA SER A 111 3.68 -3.91 -17.40
C SER A 111 4.92 -2.99 -17.42
N ARG A 112 4.86 -1.86 -18.14
CA ARG A 112 5.96 -0.89 -18.16
C ARG A 112 5.90 0.00 -16.93
N ALA A 113 4.72 0.48 -16.55
CA ALA A 113 4.57 1.36 -15.39
C ALA A 113 4.84 0.63 -14.07
N ILE A 114 4.45 -0.64 -13.93
CA ILE A 114 4.67 -1.41 -12.70
C ILE A 114 6.15 -1.76 -12.47
N PHE A 115 7.02 -1.58 -13.47
CA PHE A 115 8.45 -1.81 -13.29
C PHE A 115 9.04 -0.86 -12.22
N GLY A 116 9.51 -1.44 -11.12
CA GLY A 116 9.95 -0.73 -9.92
C GLY A 116 8.82 -0.06 -9.13
N GLY A 117 7.57 -0.45 -9.37
CA GLY A 117 6.41 -0.03 -8.59
C GLY A 117 6.22 -0.86 -7.32
N SER A 118 5.16 -0.54 -6.59
CA SER A 118 4.76 -1.21 -5.35
C SER A 118 3.50 -2.03 -5.61
N ILE A 119 3.38 -3.19 -4.96
CA ILE A 119 2.24 -4.10 -5.12
C ILE A 119 1.63 -4.38 -3.75
N ILE A 120 0.31 -4.48 -3.67
CA ILE A 120 -0.40 -5.04 -2.53
C ILE A 120 -1.30 -6.19 -2.96
N MET A 121 -1.41 -7.19 -2.09
CA MET A 121 -2.29 -8.34 -2.24
C MET A 121 -3.09 -8.53 -0.95
N ASN A 122 -4.33 -9.00 -1.05
CA ASN A 122 -5.13 -9.40 0.13
C ASN A 122 -5.10 -10.91 0.40
N PHE A 123 -4.13 -11.63 -0.19
CA PHE A 123 -3.90 -13.06 -0.06
C PHE A 123 -2.41 -13.36 0.22
N PRO A 124 -2.07 -14.57 0.71
CA PRO A 124 -0.70 -14.90 1.05
C PRO A 124 0.26 -14.85 -0.14
N CYS A 125 1.45 -14.30 0.10
CA CYS A 125 2.60 -14.43 -0.81
C CYS A 125 3.23 -15.82 -0.61
N THR A 126 3.16 -16.69 -1.61
CA THR A 126 3.69 -18.06 -1.59
C THR A 126 4.84 -18.18 -2.58
N ALA A 127 5.55 -19.31 -2.64
CA ALA A 127 6.66 -19.47 -3.59
C ALA A 127 6.23 -19.36 -5.08
N ASP A 128 4.96 -19.64 -5.37
CA ASP A 128 4.40 -19.56 -6.73
C ASP A 128 3.85 -18.17 -7.10
N VAL A 129 3.70 -17.28 -6.11
CA VAL A 129 3.05 -15.96 -6.20
C VAL A 129 4.08 -14.87 -5.99
#